data_AF-A0A444IZI5-F1
#
_entry.id   AF-A0A444IZI5-F1
#
_cell.length_a   1.000
_cell.length_b   1.000
_cell.length_c   1.000
_cell.angle_alpha   90.00
_cell.angle_beta   90.00
_cell.angle_gamma   90.00
#
_symmetry.space_group_name_H-M   'P 1'
#
loop_
_entity.id
_entity.type
_entity.pdbx_description
1 polymer ?
#
loop_
_entity_poly.entity_id
_entity_poly.type
_entity_poly.pdbx_seq_one_letter_code
_entity_poly.pdbx_strand_id
1 'polypeptide(L)'
;MGVGVVSQSHNEINRVSRLEIAQLRQDVSGQAGRPMILHVTDSTRGWSFVQRDDVGSISQRGPVTPDHVIRTKAVPMLGRDVEDYAQAYKQYFAAHEPIAKEQKTMLDPAPRVILDQDLGLCCLGKSAKDAAIVHDIYEHTMECILRAEKLGGWKALPPEELFGMEYWDLEQAKLAKGGKALLFSGEVVLITGAASGIGKACVESFLQRGAAVVGLDIAERIATVSSKPGFFGIQCDLTDEDQVQKALDQAVSRFGGVDMLVLNAGMFPASATVAELSLETWRKVMAVNLDANLVLLRECYPLLNCAPGKGRVVVIGSKNVPAPGPGAGAYSASKAALTQLMRVAALEWGKDGIRINALHPNAVFDTGIWTDEVLEARAKHYGLSVQQYKTNNLLGVEVLSRQVAELASEMCGPLFASTTAAQLPVDGGNDRVV
;
A
#
# COMPACT_ATOMS: atom_id res chain seq x y z
N MET A 1 -29.57 -7.95 -40.86
CA MET A 1 -28.24 -8.60 -40.77
C MET A 1 -27.49 -7.89 -39.65
N GLY A 2 -27.50 -8.49 -38.47
CA GLY A 2 -26.98 -7.88 -37.24
C GLY A 2 -25.46 -7.93 -37.18
N VAL A 3 -24.86 -6.79 -36.88
CA VAL A 3 -23.43 -6.66 -36.62
C VAL A 3 -23.22 -7.00 -35.14
N GLY A 4 -22.66 -8.17 -34.87
CA GLY A 4 -22.26 -8.58 -33.53
C GLY A 4 -21.06 -7.77 -33.08
N VAL A 5 -21.26 -6.91 -32.09
CA VAL A 5 -20.18 -6.34 -31.28
C VAL A 5 -19.67 -7.47 -30.39
N VAL A 6 -18.51 -8.03 -30.74
CA VAL A 6 -17.81 -8.97 -29.87
C VAL A 6 -17.14 -8.13 -28.77
N SER A 7 -17.80 -7.99 -27.64
CA SER A 7 -17.18 -7.57 -26.39
C SER A 7 -16.25 -8.69 -25.92
N GLN A 8 -14.96 -8.63 -26.28
CA GLN A 8 -13.95 -9.44 -25.62
C GLN A 8 -13.65 -8.83 -24.25
N SER A 9 -14.31 -9.39 -23.24
CA SER A 9 -13.94 -9.27 -21.84
C SER A 9 -12.44 -9.55 -21.69
N HIS A 10 -11.66 -8.56 -21.26
CA HIS A 10 -10.25 -8.73 -20.90
C HIS A 10 -10.18 -9.52 -19.58
N ASN A 11 -10.30 -10.83 -19.72
CA ASN A 11 -9.94 -11.82 -18.71
C ASN A 11 -8.73 -12.60 -19.25
N GLU A 12 -7.71 -11.88 -19.73
CA GLU A 12 -6.41 -12.48 -20.00
C GLU A 12 -5.75 -12.77 -18.67
N ILE A 13 -5.62 -14.07 -18.40
CA ILE A 13 -4.80 -14.69 -17.35
C ILE A 13 -3.54 -13.84 -17.12
N ASN A 14 -3.35 -13.33 -15.89
CA ASN A 14 -2.15 -12.61 -15.44
C ASN A 14 -0.90 -13.34 -15.94
N ARG A 15 -0.28 -12.84 -17.02
CA ARG A 15 0.93 -13.44 -17.64
C ARG A 15 2.16 -13.36 -16.73
N VAL A 16 2.08 -12.49 -15.73
CA VAL A 16 3.12 -12.26 -14.72
C VAL A 16 2.46 -12.35 -13.35
N SER A 17 3.10 -13.07 -12.44
CA SER A 17 2.60 -13.21 -11.08
C SER A 17 2.76 -11.92 -10.27
N ARG A 18 1.89 -11.71 -9.27
CA ARG A 18 2.02 -10.62 -8.29
C ARG A 18 3.40 -10.59 -7.62
N LEU A 19 4.03 -11.75 -7.43
CA LEU A 19 5.35 -11.86 -6.80
C LEU A 19 6.45 -11.32 -7.70
N GLU A 20 6.39 -11.57 -9.00
CA GLU A 20 7.36 -11.02 -9.96
C GLU A 20 7.28 -9.50 -10.05
N ILE A 21 6.07 -8.92 -9.99
CA ILE A 21 5.89 -7.45 -9.94
C ILE A 21 6.50 -6.88 -8.65
N ALA A 22 6.26 -7.55 -7.50
CA ALA A 22 6.83 -7.14 -6.23
C ALA A 22 8.37 -7.23 -6.21
N GLN A 23 8.94 -8.26 -6.84
CA GLN A 23 10.39 -8.40 -6.99
C GLN A 23 10.97 -7.30 -7.90
N LEU A 24 10.32 -7.02 -9.03
CA LEU A 24 10.72 -5.93 -9.92
C LEU A 24 10.73 -4.58 -9.18
N ARG A 25 9.69 -4.31 -8.38
CA ARG A 25 9.65 -3.10 -7.52
C ARG A 25 10.77 -3.10 -6.49
N GLN A 26 11.09 -4.25 -5.89
CA GLN A 26 12.19 -4.38 -4.92
C GLN A 26 13.53 -4.01 -5.57
N ASP A 27 13.81 -4.57 -6.75
CA ASP A 27 15.07 -4.35 -7.48
C ASP A 27 15.21 -2.88 -7.88
N VAL A 28 14.14 -2.26 -8.40
CA VAL A 28 14.15 -0.85 -8.74
C VAL A 28 14.32 0.04 -7.49
N SER A 29 13.67 -0.31 -6.38
CA SER A 29 13.86 0.41 -5.11
C SER A 29 15.30 0.31 -4.60
N GLY A 30 15.95 -0.85 -4.82
CA GLY A 30 17.37 -1.07 -4.54
C GLY A 30 18.28 -0.12 -5.31
N GLN A 31 18.10 -0.01 -6.63
CA GLN A 31 18.86 0.95 -7.44
C GLN A 31 18.52 2.41 -7.10
N ALA A 32 17.28 2.70 -6.71
CA ALA A 32 16.86 4.04 -6.30
C ALA A 32 17.42 4.49 -4.94
N GLY A 33 17.90 3.53 -4.13
CA GLY A 33 18.31 3.74 -2.73
C GLY A 33 17.17 4.12 -1.80
N ARG A 34 15.91 3.87 -2.19
CA ARG A 34 14.69 4.19 -1.43
C ARG A 34 13.50 3.37 -1.93
N PRO A 35 12.45 3.16 -1.11
CA PRO A 35 11.21 2.58 -1.59
C PRO A 35 10.61 3.39 -2.74
N MET A 36 10.18 2.70 -3.80
CA MET A 36 9.52 3.28 -4.96
C MET A 36 8.13 2.67 -5.14
N ILE A 37 7.17 3.43 -5.65
CA ILE A 37 5.92 2.89 -6.18
C ILE A 37 6.17 2.39 -7.60
N LEU A 38 5.62 1.23 -7.94
CA LEU A 38 5.54 0.71 -9.30
C LEU A 38 4.06 0.53 -9.65
N HIS A 39 3.60 1.21 -10.69
CA HIS A 39 2.24 1.11 -11.19
C HIS A 39 2.25 0.36 -12.53
N VAL A 40 1.69 -0.85 -12.56
CA VAL A 40 1.39 -1.58 -13.79
C VAL A 40 0.08 -1.02 -14.34
N THR A 41 0.14 -0.41 -15.52
CA THR A 41 -0.98 0.38 -16.06
C THR A 41 -1.93 -0.50 -16.87
N ASP A 42 -3.19 -0.09 -16.93
CA ASP A 42 -4.20 -0.65 -17.84
C ASP A 42 -4.20 0.06 -19.21
N SER A 43 -3.11 0.75 -19.55
CA SER A 43 -2.98 1.56 -20.76
C SER A 43 -3.06 0.70 -22.03
N THR A 44 -4.15 0.82 -22.77
CA THR A 44 -4.30 0.19 -24.10
C THR A 44 -3.22 0.67 -25.07
N ARG A 45 -2.81 1.94 -24.97
CA ARG A 45 -1.74 2.50 -25.80
C ARG A 45 -0.39 1.91 -25.40
N GLY A 46 -0.09 1.82 -24.11
CA GLY A 46 1.11 1.19 -23.58
C GLY A 46 1.25 -0.24 -24.09
N TRP A 47 0.19 -1.04 -23.97
CA TRP A 47 0.14 -2.38 -24.54
C TRP A 47 0.45 -2.41 -26.04
N SER A 48 -0.25 -1.58 -26.83
CA SER A 48 -0.05 -1.55 -28.28
C SER A 48 1.34 -1.03 -28.68
N PHE A 49 1.93 -0.12 -27.89
CA PHE A 49 3.23 0.48 -28.14
C PHE A 49 4.37 -0.51 -27.90
N VAL A 50 4.29 -1.29 -26.81
CA VAL A 50 5.30 -2.30 -26.47
C VAL A 50 5.32 -3.46 -27.45
N GLN A 51 4.19 -3.82 -28.03
CA GLN A 51 4.05 -4.93 -28.98
C GLN A 51 4.57 -4.61 -30.40
N ARG A 52 5.18 -3.44 -30.62
CA ARG A 52 5.73 -3.06 -31.92
C ARG A 52 7.13 -3.64 -32.13
N ASP A 53 7.40 -4.13 -33.34
CA ASP A 53 8.73 -4.62 -33.73
C ASP A 53 9.83 -3.54 -33.62
N ASP A 54 9.47 -2.26 -33.77
CA ASP A 54 10.38 -1.13 -33.73
C ASP A 54 10.46 -0.43 -32.36
N VAL A 55 9.79 -0.95 -31.31
CA VAL A 55 9.75 -0.31 -29.98
C VAL A 55 11.16 -0.07 -29.43
N GLY A 56 12.08 -1.00 -29.65
CA GLY A 56 13.48 -0.89 -29.22
C GLY A 56 14.24 0.24 -29.91
N SER A 57 13.77 0.72 -31.06
CA SER A 57 14.30 1.91 -31.72
C SER A 57 13.56 3.16 -31.27
N ILE A 58 12.24 3.22 -31.44
CA ILE A 58 11.48 4.46 -31.29
C ILE A 58 11.40 4.95 -29.85
N SER A 59 11.45 4.05 -28.86
CA SER A 59 11.43 4.40 -27.44
C SER A 59 12.80 4.87 -26.90
N GLN A 60 13.89 4.50 -27.59
CA GLN A 60 15.27 4.73 -27.14
C GLN A 60 15.91 5.98 -27.76
N ARG A 61 15.19 6.70 -28.64
CA ARG A 61 15.71 7.91 -29.30
C ARG A 61 15.81 9.12 -28.36
N GLY A 62 15.05 9.15 -27.26
CA GLY A 62 15.10 10.21 -26.26
C GLY A 62 13.72 10.81 -25.88
N PRO A 63 13.71 11.95 -25.19
CA PRO A 63 12.49 12.62 -24.75
C PRO A 63 11.88 13.54 -25.82
N VAL A 64 10.57 13.76 -25.74
CA VAL A 64 9.81 14.67 -26.64
C VAL A 64 9.65 16.08 -26.03
N THR A 65 9.72 16.21 -24.70
CA THR A 65 9.53 17.47 -23.97
C THR A 65 10.53 17.61 -22.81
N PRO A 66 10.76 18.84 -22.29
CA PRO A 66 11.56 19.01 -21.07
C PRO A 66 10.96 18.32 -19.83
N ASP A 67 9.63 18.30 -19.70
CA ASP A 67 8.97 17.60 -18.58
C ASP A 67 9.18 16.08 -18.64
N HIS A 68 9.28 15.50 -19.84
CA HIS A 68 9.67 14.11 -20.04
C HIS A 68 11.03 13.87 -19.41
N VAL A 69 12.08 14.58 -19.82
CA VAL A 69 13.45 14.23 -19.37
C VAL A 69 13.62 14.33 -17.85
N ILE A 70 13.03 15.34 -17.20
CA ILE A 70 13.21 15.53 -15.75
C ILE A 70 12.36 14.59 -14.88
N ARG A 71 11.26 14.04 -15.41
CA ARG A 71 10.35 13.15 -14.66
C ARG A 71 10.56 11.68 -14.97
N THR A 72 10.90 11.34 -16.21
CA THR A 72 10.93 9.95 -16.69
C THR A 72 12.33 9.45 -17.04
N LYS A 73 13.35 10.31 -16.94
CA LYS A 73 14.70 10.11 -17.50
C LYS A 73 14.70 10.14 -19.04
N ALA A 74 15.90 10.08 -19.63
CA ALA A 74 16.08 10.19 -21.08
C ALA A 74 15.43 9.05 -21.89
N VAL A 75 15.46 7.82 -21.36
CA VAL A 75 14.93 6.63 -22.02
C VAL A 75 14.25 5.69 -21.01
N PRO A 76 13.18 4.96 -21.41
CA PRO A 76 12.56 3.92 -20.59
C PRO A 76 13.46 2.68 -20.53
N MET A 77 13.25 1.84 -19.52
CA MET A 77 13.79 0.48 -19.49
C MET A 77 12.96 -0.44 -20.40
N LEU A 78 13.63 -1.27 -21.19
CA LEU A 78 13.00 -2.35 -21.96
C LEU A 78 13.18 -3.67 -21.23
N GLY A 79 12.09 -4.44 -21.06
CA GLY A 79 12.12 -5.68 -20.29
C GLY A 79 12.28 -5.42 -18.79
N ARG A 80 12.96 -6.33 -18.07
CA ARG A 80 13.01 -6.35 -16.60
C ARG A 80 14.42 -6.37 -16.01
N ASP A 81 15.47 -6.14 -16.81
CA ASP A 81 16.84 -6.10 -16.30
C ASP A 81 17.18 -4.73 -15.70
N VAL A 82 16.85 -4.59 -14.42
CA VAL A 82 17.04 -3.35 -13.66
C VAL A 82 18.52 -3.02 -13.46
N GLU A 83 19.39 -4.03 -13.33
CA GLU A 83 20.82 -3.82 -13.14
C GLU A 83 21.47 -3.33 -14.43
N ASP A 84 21.15 -3.93 -15.57
CA ASP A 84 21.65 -3.47 -16.88
C ASP A 84 21.24 -2.02 -17.15
N TYR A 85 19.96 -1.66 -16.93
CA TYR A 85 19.50 -0.27 -17.05
C TYR A 85 20.30 0.68 -16.14
N ALA A 86 20.50 0.30 -14.88
CA ALA A 86 21.22 1.13 -13.92
C ALA A 86 22.70 1.28 -14.30
N GLN A 87 23.34 0.24 -14.84
CA GLN A 87 24.70 0.31 -15.36
C GLN A 87 24.81 1.21 -16.58
N ALA A 88 23.89 1.09 -17.53
CA ALA A 88 23.82 1.98 -18.69
C ALA A 88 23.64 3.45 -18.26
N TYR A 89 22.78 3.72 -17.26
CA TYR A 89 22.61 5.07 -16.73
C TYR A 89 23.88 5.63 -16.05
N LYS A 90 24.60 4.79 -15.27
CA LYS A 90 25.89 5.16 -14.67
C LYS A 90 26.95 5.48 -15.73
N GLN A 91 27.01 4.70 -16.81
CA GLN A 91 27.91 4.94 -17.95
C GLN A 91 27.54 6.24 -18.68
N TYR A 92 26.24 6.47 -18.91
CA TYR A 92 25.73 7.72 -19.48
C TYR A 92 26.16 8.93 -18.64
N PHE A 93 26.03 8.88 -17.31
CA PHE A 93 26.49 9.94 -16.43
C PHE A 93 28.01 10.15 -16.52
N ALA A 94 28.80 9.07 -16.43
CA ALA A 94 30.27 9.14 -16.47
C ALA A 94 30.81 9.70 -17.80
N ALA A 95 30.11 9.49 -18.91
CA ALA A 95 30.50 10.02 -20.21
C ALA A 95 30.22 11.52 -20.38
N HIS A 96 29.20 12.05 -19.71
CA HIS A 96 28.71 13.42 -19.93
C HIS A 96 29.07 14.41 -18.81
N GLU A 97 29.26 13.95 -17.57
CA GLU A 97 29.64 14.82 -16.46
C GLU A 97 30.96 15.58 -16.70
N PRO A 98 32.04 14.97 -17.24
CA PRO A 98 33.31 15.67 -17.46
C PRO A 98 33.25 16.80 -18.50
N ILE A 99 32.23 16.78 -19.37
CA ILE A 99 32.00 17.79 -20.41
C ILE A 99 30.89 18.78 -20.05
N ALA A 100 30.24 18.61 -18.89
CA ALA A 100 29.22 19.53 -18.40
C ALA A 100 29.84 20.86 -17.98
N LYS A 101 29.06 21.94 -18.06
CA LYS A 101 29.51 23.30 -17.69
C LYS A 101 29.89 23.43 -16.21
N GLU A 102 29.29 22.59 -15.38
CA GLU A 102 29.43 22.58 -13.93
C GLU A 102 29.47 21.14 -13.45
N GLN A 103 30.18 20.88 -12.35
CA GLN A 103 30.20 19.56 -11.72
C GLN A 103 28.78 19.14 -11.33
N LYS A 104 28.39 17.91 -11.67
CA LYS A 104 27.06 17.37 -11.35
C LYS A 104 27.16 16.18 -10.39
N THR A 105 26.11 15.98 -9.60
CA THR A 105 25.94 14.77 -8.78
C THR A 105 24.94 13.86 -9.47
N MET A 106 25.29 12.59 -9.63
CA MET A 106 24.44 11.61 -10.30
C MET A 106 23.08 11.49 -9.60
N LEU A 107 22.00 11.54 -10.37
CA LEU A 107 20.67 11.19 -9.89
C LEU A 107 20.59 9.67 -9.66
N ASP A 108 19.59 9.19 -8.92
CA ASP A 108 19.45 7.75 -8.74
C ASP A 108 19.30 7.02 -10.09
N PRO A 109 19.97 5.88 -10.31
CA PRO A 109 20.01 5.21 -11.61
C PRO A 109 18.77 4.35 -11.91
N ALA A 110 17.77 4.34 -11.04
CA ALA A 110 16.57 3.52 -11.20
C ALA A 110 15.65 4.01 -12.34
N PRO A 111 15.05 3.11 -13.13
CA PRO A 111 14.12 3.51 -14.18
C PRO A 111 12.89 4.21 -13.61
N ARG A 112 12.25 5.03 -14.45
CA ARG A 112 10.95 5.64 -14.17
C ARG A 112 9.83 5.10 -15.05
N VAL A 113 10.19 4.59 -16.22
CA VAL A 113 9.27 3.95 -17.15
C VAL A 113 9.85 2.59 -17.52
N ILE A 114 9.01 1.57 -17.52
CA ILE A 114 9.34 0.22 -17.97
C ILE A 114 8.35 -0.13 -19.08
N LEU A 115 8.89 -0.65 -20.17
CA LEU A 115 8.17 -1.18 -21.32
C LEU A 115 8.47 -2.67 -21.41
N ASP A 116 7.48 -3.50 -21.10
CA ASP A 116 7.64 -4.95 -20.98
C ASP A 116 6.54 -5.70 -21.72
N GLN A 117 6.90 -6.78 -22.40
CA GLN A 117 5.99 -7.49 -23.31
C GLN A 117 4.80 -8.15 -22.59
N ASP A 118 4.91 -8.47 -21.31
CA ASP A 118 3.85 -9.12 -20.53
C ASP A 118 3.25 -8.23 -19.43
N LEU A 119 3.84 -7.06 -19.15
CA LEU A 119 3.30 -6.06 -18.22
C LEU A 119 2.79 -4.79 -18.92
N GLY A 120 3.10 -4.60 -20.20
CA GLY A 120 2.82 -3.37 -20.93
C GLY A 120 3.65 -2.20 -20.42
N LEU A 121 2.97 -1.09 -20.11
CA LEU A 121 3.59 0.12 -19.53
C LEU A 121 3.56 0.04 -18.01
N CYS A 122 4.73 0.10 -17.37
CA CYS A 122 4.83 0.35 -15.93
C CYS A 122 5.48 1.71 -15.65
N CYS A 123 4.96 2.41 -14.64
CA CYS A 123 5.40 3.75 -14.26
C CYS A 123 5.82 3.78 -12.80
N LEU A 124 6.96 4.40 -12.51
CA LEU A 124 7.54 4.43 -11.18
C LEU A 124 7.72 5.83 -10.64
N GLY A 125 7.59 5.96 -9.33
CA GLY A 125 7.79 7.23 -8.64
C GLY A 125 8.04 7.06 -7.15
N LYS A 126 8.63 8.09 -6.54
CA LYS A 126 8.84 8.17 -5.08
C LYS A 126 7.54 8.24 -4.26
N SER A 127 6.40 8.38 -4.95
CA SER A 127 5.05 8.38 -4.39
C SER A 127 4.06 7.94 -5.48
N ALA A 128 2.84 7.57 -5.08
CA ALA A 128 1.77 7.24 -6.03
C ALA A 128 1.42 8.41 -6.96
N LYS A 129 1.53 9.65 -6.46
CA LYS A 129 1.34 10.87 -7.26
C LYS A 129 2.44 11.01 -8.32
N ASP A 130 3.70 10.77 -7.96
CA ASP A 130 4.80 10.88 -8.92
C ASP A 130 4.71 9.79 -9.99
N ALA A 131 4.34 8.56 -9.63
CA ALA A 131 4.09 7.48 -10.60
C ALA A 131 2.95 7.82 -11.57
N ALA A 132 1.88 8.48 -11.10
CA ALA A 132 0.79 8.96 -11.95
C ALA A 132 1.24 10.08 -12.91
N ILE A 133 2.08 11.02 -12.45
CA ILE A 133 2.66 12.07 -13.32
C ILE A 133 3.52 11.42 -14.42
N VAL A 134 4.34 10.43 -14.07
CA VAL A 134 5.16 9.69 -15.04
C VAL A 134 4.27 8.99 -16.07
N HIS A 135 3.18 8.37 -15.63
CA HIS A 135 2.20 7.77 -16.53
C HIS A 135 1.62 8.76 -17.53
N ASP A 136 1.10 9.91 -17.06
CA ASP A 136 0.47 10.91 -17.93
C ASP A 136 1.47 11.46 -18.97
N ILE A 137 2.71 11.72 -18.54
CA ILE A 137 3.77 12.20 -19.42
C ILE A 137 4.13 11.14 -20.48
N TYR A 138 4.23 9.88 -20.08
CA TYR A 138 4.64 8.82 -21.00
C TYR A 138 3.51 8.42 -21.97
N GLU A 139 2.25 8.48 -21.54
CA GLU A 139 1.09 8.33 -22.41
C GLU A 139 1.05 9.37 -23.52
N HIS A 140 1.31 10.63 -23.16
CA HIS A 140 1.45 11.72 -24.13
C HIS A 140 2.65 11.49 -25.06
N THR A 141 3.79 11.07 -24.50
CA THR A 141 5.02 10.81 -25.26
C THR A 141 4.80 9.73 -26.33
N MET A 142 4.22 8.59 -25.95
CA MET A 142 3.93 7.50 -26.89
C MET A 142 3.05 7.98 -28.04
N GLU A 143 2.03 8.79 -27.75
CA GLU A 143 1.18 9.37 -28.78
C GLU A 143 1.95 10.27 -29.75
N CYS A 144 2.81 11.15 -29.23
CA CYS A 144 3.65 12.02 -30.05
C CYS A 144 4.62 11.24 -30.93
N ILE A 145 5.31 10.24 -30.37
CA ILE A 145 6.22 9.35 -31.13
C ILE A 145 5.45 8.66 -32.25
N LEU A 146 4.32 8.03 -31.95
CA LEU A 146 3.52 7.30 -32.93
C LEU A 146 3.00 8.20 -34.06
N ARG A 147 2.63 9.45 -33.75
CA ARG A 147 2.23 10.43 -34.77
C ARG A 147 3.41 10.89 -35.61
N ALA A 148 4.56 11.13 -35.01
CA ALA A 148 5.75 11.57 -35.72
C ALA A 148 6.32 10.48 -36.64
N GLU A 149 6.33 9.21 -36.22
CA GLU A 149 6.73 8.10 -37.10
C GLU A 149 5.86 8.03 -38.37
N LYS A 150 4.57 8.38 -38.29
CA LYS A 150 3.69 8.47 -39.47
C LYS A 150 4.02 9.66 -40.39
N LEU A 151 4.71 10.69 -39.88
CA LEU A 151 5.08 11.91 -40.60
C LEU A 151 6.53 11.88 -41.12
N GLY A 152 7.19 10.72 -41.09
CA GLY A 152 8.57 10.55 -41.56
C GLY A 152 9.62 10.45 -40.45
N GLY A 153 9.18 10.31 -39.19
CA GLY A 153 10.05 10.10 -38.03
C GLY A 153 10.30 11.38 -37.22
N TRP A 154 11.02 11.22 -36.11
CA TRP A 154 11.46 12.33 -35.27
C TRP A 154 12.91 12.15 -34.82
N LYS A 155 13.52 13.25 -34.37
CA LYS A 155 14.89 13.29 -33.88
C LYS A 155 14.92 14.01 -32.53
N ALA A 156 15.44 13.34 -31.51
CA ALA A 156 15.69 13.96 -30.22
C ALA A 156 16.90 14.90 -30.28
N LEU A 157 17.07 15.68 -29.21
CA LEU A 157 18.32 16.40 -29.00
C LEU A 157 19.50 15.43 -28.83
N PRO A 158 20.73 15.85 -29.15
CA PRO A 158 21.92 15.07 -28.86
C PRO A 158 22.05 14.73 -27.37
N PRO A 159 22.66 13.58 -27.02
CA PRO A 159 22.82 13.14 -25.62
C PRO A 159 23.43 14.19 -24.70
N GLU A 160 24.38 15.00 -25.18
CA GLU A 160 25.01 16.07 -24.41
C GLU A 160 24.04 17.19 -24.02
N GLU A 161 23.11 17.55 -24.90
CA GLU A 161 22.08 18.55 -24.61
C GLU A 161 21.00 17.98 -23.70
N LEU A 162 20.63 16.71 -23.89
CA LEU A 162 19.70 16.00 -23.01
C LEU A 162 20.24 15.88 -21.58
N PHE A 163 21.52 15.55 -21.43
CA PHE A 163 22.21 15.53 -20.13
C PHE A 163 22.16 16.90 -19.48
N GLY A 164 22.46 17.96 -20.24
CA GLY A 164 22.38 19.34 -19.78
C GLY A 164 20.99 19.72 -19.27
N MET A 165 19.92 19.23 -19.90
CA MET A 165 18.54 19.45 -19.45
C MET A 165 18.17 18.62 -18.22
N GLU A 166 18.51 17.32 -18.21
CA GLU A 166 18.22 16.43 -17.09
C GLU A 166 18.91 16.91 -15.80
N TYR A 167 20.15 17.37 -15.90
CA TYR A 167 20.96 17.84 -14.77
C TYR A 167 20.94 19.36 -14.59
N TRP A 168 19.97 20.07 -15.19
CA TRP A 168 19.86 21.51 -14.99
C TRP A 168 19.32 21.82 -13.59
N ASP A 169 20.14 22.49 -12.77
CA ASP A 169 19.85 22.76 -11.36
C ASP A 169 18.51 23.46 -11.12
N LEU A 170 18.10 24.39 -12.00
CA LEU A 170 16.83 25.10 -11.86
C LEU A 170 15.61 24.20 -12.11
N GLU A 171 15.73 23.22 -13.02
CA GLU A 171 14.68 22.23 -13.27
C GLU A 171 14.63 21.19 -12.15
N GLN A 172 15.80 20.72 -11.70
CA GLN A 172 15.90 19.83 -10.55
C GLN A 172 15.36 20.48 -9.27
N ALA A 173 15.57 21.80 -9.10
CA ALA A 173 14.99 22.56 -8.00
C ALA A 173 13.45 22.55 -8.01
N LYS A 174 12.79 22.45 -9.18
CA LYS A 174 11.31 22.30 -9.23
C LYS A 174 10.85 20.99 -8.60
N LEU A 175 11.64 19.92 -8.73
CA LEU A 175 11.36 18.61 -8.14
C LEU A 175 11.66 18.56 -6.64
N ALA A 176 12.65 19.35 -6.20
CA ALA A 176 13.07 19.46 -4.81
C ALA A 176 12.15 20.34 -3.94
N LYS A 177 11.34 21.23 -4.54
CA LYS A 177 10.35 22.08 -3.83
C LYS A 177 9.26 21.31 -3.07
N GLY A 178 9.17 19.99 -3.22
CA GLY A 178 8.19 19.13 -2.55
C GLY A 178 8.42 18.90 -1.06
N GLY A 179 9.47 19.49 -0.45
CA GLY A 179 9.80 19.30 0.96
C GLY A 179 10.52 17.98 1.25
N LYS A 180 10.83 17.73 2.53
CA LYS A 180 11.46 16.48 2.97
C LYS A 180 10.50 15.31 2.72
N ALA A 181 11.02 14.19 2.23
CA ALA A 181 10.24 12.97 2.06
C ALA A 181 9.55 12.59 3.38
N LEU A 182 8.25 12.29 3.29
CA LEU A 182 7.48 11.81 4.42
C LEU A 182 7.92 10.39 4.78
N LEU A 183 7.69 9.99 6.02
CA LEU A 183 8.24 8.78 6.63
C LEU A 183 8.05 7.50 5.80
N PHE A 184 6.88 7.33 5.20
CA PHE A 184 6.50 6.14 4.44
C PHE A 184 6.38 6.40 2.93
N SER A 185 7.07 7.44 2.43
CA SER A 185 7.06 7.75 1.00
C SER A 185 7.59 6.57 0.18
N GLY A 186 6.81 6.17 -0.83
CA GLY A 186 7.17 5.04 -1.70
C GLY A 186 6.83 3.66 -1.13
N GLU A 187 6.27 3.61 0.08
CA GLU A 187 5.84 2.37 0.72
C GLU A 187 4.32 2.14 0.59
N VAL A 188 3.88 0.88 0.67
CA VAL A 188 2.51 0.44 0.49
C VAL A 188 2.01 -0.25 1.75
N VAL A 189 0.86 0.20 2.28
CA VAL A 189 0.16 -0.46 3.38
C VAL A 189 -1.19 -1.00 2.92
N LEU A 190 -1.50 -2.24 3.31
CA LEU A 190 -2.82 -2.84 3.17
C LEU A 190 -3.54 -2.78 4.52
N ILE A 191 -4.76 -2.26 4.55
CA ILE A 191 -5.55 -2.07 5.76
C ILE A 191 -6.91 -2.74 5.58
N THR A 192 -7.28 -3.63 6.50
CA THR A 192 -8.59 -4.30 6.47
C THR A 192 -9.63 -3.62 7.36
N GLY A 193 -10.91 -3.68 6.99
CA GLY A 193 -11.97 -2.94 7.69
C GLY A 193 -11.76 -1.43 7.58
N ALA A 194 -11.26 -0.97 6.42
CA ALA A 194 -10.75 0.37 6.21
C ALA A 194 -11.85 1.43 5.96
N ALA A 195 -13.12 1.03 5.84
CA ALA A 195 -14.20 1.95 5.48
C ALA A 195 -14.81 2.74 6.65
N SER A 196 -14.41 2.47 7.89
CA SER A 196 -14.91 3.16 9.08
C SER A 196 -13.99 3.00 10.30
N GLY A 197 -14.28 3.78 11.36
CA GLY A 197 -13.65 3.65 12.68
C GLY A 197 -12.12 3.66 12.65
N ILE A 198 -11.52 2.73 13.39
CA ILE A 198 -10.06 2.55 13.50
C ILE A 198 -9.42 2.36 12.13
N GLY A 199 -9.98 1.51 11.26
CA GLY A 199 -9.43 1.25 9.94
C GLY A 199 -9.38 2.50 9.06
N LYS A 200 -10.45 3.30 9.05
CA LYS A 200 -10.47 4.60 8.35
C LYS A 200 -9.43 5.57 8.95
N ALA A 201 -9.32 5.63 10.27
CA ALA A 201 -8.32 6.45 10.93
C ALA A 201 -6.88 6.01 10.56
N CYS A 202 -6.64 4.70 10.41
CA CYS A 202 -5.37 4.17 9.90
C CYS A 202 -5.11 4.64 8.46
N VAL A 203 -6.12 4.57 7.58
CA VAL A 203 -6.00 5.10 6.20
C VAL A 203 -5.55 6.57 6.22
N GLU A 204 -6.19 7.39 7.05
CA GLU A 204 -5.85 8.80 7.18
C GLU A 204 -4.41 9.03 7.69
N SER A 205 -3.99 8.29 8.73
CA SER A 205 -2.66 8.41 9.32
C SER A 205 -1.54 7.99 8.36
N PHE A 206 -1.68 6.83 7.70
CA PHE A 206 -0.69 6.34 6.75
C PHE A 206 -0.57 7.25 5.51
N LEU A 207 -1.69 7.77 4.98
CA LEU A 207 -1.68 8.75 3.89
C LEU A 207 -1.00 10.06 4.29
N GLN A 208 -1.20 10.53 5.53
CA GLN A 208 -0.53 11.72 6.06
C GLN A 208 0.99 11.52 6.19
N ARG A 209 1.44 10.28 6.38
CA ARG A 209 2.85 9.88 6.47
C ARG A 209 3.45 9.49 5.10
N GLY A 210 2.69 9.63 4.02
CA GLY A 210 3.16 9.48 2.63
C GLY A 210 3.07 8.08 2.04
N ALA A 211 2.51 7.10 2.76
CA ALA A 211 2.30 5.76 2.22
C ALA A 211 1.24 5.76 1.11
N ALA A 212 1.38 4.85 0.16
CA ALA A 212 0.25 4.38 -0.62
C ALA A 212 -0.58 3.40 0.24
N VAL A 213 -1.90 3.53 0.21
CA VAL A 213 -2.82 2.81 1.07
C VAL A 213 -3.81 2.02 0.22
N VAL A 214 -3.83 0.72 0.41
CA VAL A 214 -4.88 -0.19 -0.07
C VAL A 214 -5.84 -0.45 1.07
N GLY A 215 -7.10 -0.05 0.92
CA GLY A 215 -8.14 -0.31 1.90
C GLY A 215 -9.05 -1.44 1.45
N LEU A 216 -9.19 -2.48 2.26
CA LEU A 216 -10.16 -3.56 2.03
C LEU A 216 -11.33 -3.43 3.01
N ASP A 217 -12.55 -3.55 2.49
CA ASP A 217 -13.76 -3.58 3.31
C ASP A 217 -14.90 -4.27 2.54
N ILE A 218 -15.86 -4.86 3.25
CA ILE A 218 -17.06 -5.43 2.61
C ILE A 218 -18.00 -4.33 2.11
N ALA A 219 -17.92 -3.13 2.69
CA ALA A 219 -18.78 -2.01 2.33
C ALA A 219 -18.30 -1.30 1.07
N GLU A 220 -19.19 -1.13 0.09
CA GLU A 220 -18.93 -0.45 -1.19
C GLU A 220 -18.35 0.97 -1.03
N ARG A 221 -18.71 1.67 0.06
CA ARG A 221 -18.18 3.01 0.38
C ARG A 221 -16.65 3.06 0.52
N ILE A 222 -15.96 1.92 0.62
CA ILE A 222 -14.50 1.84 0.66
C ILE A 222 -13.85 2.57 -0.51
N ALA A 223 -14.47 2.54 -1.70
CA ALA A 223 -13.97 3.20 -2.89
C ALA A 223 -13.86 4.74 -2.76
N THR A 224 -14.60 5.34 -1.83
CA THR A 224 -14.71 6.81 -1.69
C THR A 224 -14.20 7.33 -0.35
N VAL A 225 -13.56 6.48 0.48
CA VAL A 225 -13.00 6.88 1.79
C VAL A 225 -11.98 8.01 1.68
N SER A 226 -11.19 8.05 0.59
CA SER A 226 -10.28 9.15 0.30
C SER A 226 -10.17 9.39 -1.20
N SER A 227 -10.04 10.67 -1.59
CA SER A 227 -9.76 11.07 -2.97
C SER A 227 -8.27 11.33 -3.23
N LYS A 228 -7.40 11.09 -2.24
CA LYS A 228 -5.95 11.29 -2.40
C LYS A 228 -5.40 10.27 -3.41
N PRO A 229 -4.46 10.66 -4.30
CA PRO A 229 -3.89 9.74 -5.30
C PRO A 229 -3.21 8.49 -4.73
N GLY A 230 -2.79 8.54 -3.47
CA GLY A 230 -2.19 7.41 -2.75
C GLY A 230 -3.18 6.46 -2.11
N PHE A 231 -4.50 6.62 -2.29
CA PHE A 231 -5.50 5.70 -1.74
C PHE A 231 -6.14 4.86 -2.84
N PHE A 232 -6.36 3.58 -2.56
CA PHE A 232 -7.11 2.67 -3.41
C PHE A 232 -7.99 1.76 -2.55
N GLY A 233 -9.30 1.96 -2.61
CA GLY A 233 -10.29 1.18 -1.87
C GLY A 233 -10.86 0.06 -2.71
N ILE A 234 -10.87 -1.16 -2.19
CA ILE A 234 -11.38 -2.36 -2.87
C ILE A 234 -12.47 -2.99 -2.00
N GLN A 235 -13.64 -3.21 -2.58
CA GLN A 235 -14.69 -3.97 -1.93
C GLN A 235 -14.29 -5.45 -1.91
N CYS A 236 -14.20 -6.03 -0.71
CA CYS A 236 -13.72 -7.39 -0.51
C CYS A 236 -14.37 -7.99 0.74
N ASP A 237 -15.07 -9.12 0.58
CA ASP A 237 -15.38 -10.01 1.70
C ASP A 237 -14.12 -10.82 2.03
N LEU A 238 -13.57 -10.63 3.24
CA LEU A 238 -12.33 -11.31 3.65
C LEU A 238 -12.54 -12.80 3.99
N THR A 239 -13.79 -13.25 4.07
CA THR A 239 -14.10 -14.69 4.24
C THR A 239 -14.11 -15.45 2.91
N ASP A 240 -13.97 -14.74 1.78
CA ASP A 240 -13.84 -15.28 0.44
C ASP A 240 -12.38 -15.17 -0.04
N GLU A 241 -11.68 -16.30 -0.08
CA GLU A 241 -10.25 -16.34 -0.46
C GLU A 241 -10.03 -15.84 -1.91
N ASP A 242 -10.96 -16.08 -2.83
CA ASP A 242 -10.82 -15.64 -4.23
C ASP A 242 -10.93 -14.11 -4.33
N GLN A 243 -11.79 -13.49 -3.52
CA GLN A 243 -11.85 -12.03 -3.43
C GLN A 243 -10.55 -11.45 -2.84
N VAL A 244 -9.99 -12.09 -1.81
CA VAL A 244 -8.71 -11.66 -1.23
C VAL A 244 -7.58 -11.77 -2.26
N GLN A 245 -7.50 -12.87 -3.01
CA GLN A 245 -6.52 -13.04 -4.10
C GLN A 245 -6.64 -11.92 -5.14
N LYS A 246 -7.85 -11.65 -5.63
CA LYS A 246 -8.08 -10.59 -6.64
C LYS A 246 -7.73 -9.21 -6.08
N ALA A 247 -8.08 -8.92 -4.82
CA ALA A 247 -7.75 -7.66 -4.19
C ALA A 247 -6.24 -7.45 -4.06
N LEU A 248 -5.48 -8.51 -3.75
CA LEU A 248 -4.02 -8.47 -3.73
C LEU A 248 -3.42 -8.29 -5.13
N ASP A 249 -4.02 -8.85 -6.18
CA ASP A 249 -3.56 -8.65 -7.56
C ASP A 249 -3.74 -7.19 -7.96
N GLN A 250 -4.91 -6.62 -7.65
CA GLN A 250 -5.19 -5.21 -7.89
C GLN A 250 -4.28 -4.28 -7.08
N ALA A 251 -4.00 -4.62 -5.81
CA ALA A 251 -3.06 -3.87 -4.96
C ALA A 251 -1.66 -3.83 -5.56
N VAL A 252 -1.16 -4.97 -6.01
CA VAL A 252 0.17 -5.10 -6.61
C VAL A 252 0.24 -4.44 -7.98
N SER A 253 -0.77 -4.58 -8.83
CA SER A 253 -0.79 -3.82 -10.09
C SER A 253 -0.81 -2.31 -9.83
N ARG A 254 -1.55 -1.85 -8.82
CA ARG A 254 -1.70 -0.42 -8.52
C ARG A 254 -0.43 0.22 -7.95
N PHE A 255 0.23 -0.45 -7.01
CA PHE A 255 1.34 0.13 -6.24
C PHE A 255 2.62 -0.71 -6.19
N GLY A 256 2.58 -1.92 -6.73
CA GLY A 256 3.74 -2.78 -6.97
C GLY A 256 4.09 -3.70 -5.81
N GLY A 257 3.30 -3.76 -4.73
CA GLY A 257 3.60 -4.63 -3.58
C GLY A 257 2.79 -4.29 -2.34
N VAL A 258 3.14 -4.94 -1.22
CA VAL A 258 2.62 -4.66 0.13
C VAL A 258 3.78 -4.71 1.11
N ASP A 259 4.12 -3.57 1.73
CA ASP A 259 5.22 -3.46 2.70
C ASP A 259 4.74 -3.53 4.14
N MET A 260 3.49 -3.13 4.35
CA MET A 260 2.85 -3.03 5.64
C MET A 260 1.45 -3.64 5.61
N LEU A 261 1.05 -4.34 6.68
CA LEU A 261 -0.28 -4.93 6.80
C LEU A 261 -0.90 -4.54 8.14
N VAL A 262 -2.11 -3.96 8.10
CA VAL A 262 -2.91 -3.65 9.28
C VAL A 262 -4.13 -4.56 9.30
N LEU A 263 -4.07 -5.58 10.14
CA LEU A 263 -5.15 -6.52 10.39
C LEU A 263 -6.15 -5.90 11.38
N ASN A 264 -7.09 -5.12 10.85
CA ASN A 264 -8.08 -4.38 11.64
C ASN A 264 -9.49 -4.95 11.53
N ALA A 265 -9.86 -5.56 10.40
CA ALA A 265 -11.18 -6.13 10.20
C ALA A 265 -11.56 -7.10 11.32
N GLY A 266 -12.81 -6.98 11.78
CA GLY A 266 -13.37 -7.87 12.77
C GLY A 266 -14.81 -7.49 13.07
N MET A 267 -15.54 -8.45 13.62
CA MET A 267 -16.91 -8.27 14.06
C MET A 267 -17.07 -8.59 15.55
N PHE A 268 -17.97 -7.88 16.20
CA PHE A 268 -18.42 -8.16 17.55
C PHE A 268 -19.90 -8.58 17.47
N PRO A 269 -20.27 -9.83 17.78
CA PRO A 269 -21.65 -10.28 17.71
C PRO A 269 -22.50 -9.70 18.85
N ALA A 270 -23.81 -9.97 18.81
CA ALA A 270 -24.65 -9.73 19.98
C ALA A 270 -24.11 -10.48 21.21
N SER A 271 -24.26 -9.88 22.39
CA SER A 271 -23.79 -10.45 23.66
C SER A 271 -24.55 -11.73 24.00
N ALA A 272 -23.83 -12.83 24.24
CA ALA A 272 -24.42 -14.12 24.61
C ALA A 272 -23.54 -14.85 25.65
N THR A 273 -24.16 -15.46 26.66
CA THR A 273 -23.44 -16.33 27.59
C THR A 273 -22.94 -17.58 26.86
N VAL A 274 -21.95 -18.28 27.43
CA VAL A 274 -21.41 -19.52 26.80
C VAL A 274 -22.50 -20.58 26.63
N ALA A 275 -23.46 -20.67 27.56
CA ALA A 275 -24.57 -21.61 27.49
C ALA A 275 -25.57 -21.31 26.35
N GLU A 276 -25.65 -20.04 25.93
CA GLU A 276 -26.61 -19.56 24.92
C GLU A 276 -25.95 -19.30 23.56
N LEU A 277 -24.62 -19.39 23.48
CA LEU A 277 -23.86 -19.07 22.28
C LEU A 277 -24.06 -20.14 21.20
N SER A 278 -24.72 -19.76 20.10
CA SER A 278 -24.92 -20.68 18.98
C SER A 278 -23.62 -20.97 18.24
N LEU A 279 -23.49 -22.21 17.75
CA LEU A 279 -22.36 -22.62 16.90
C LEU A 279 -22.29 -21.83 15.60
N GLU A 280 -23.43 -21.38 15.08
CA GLU A 280 -23.48 -20.51 13.90
C GLU A 280 -22.79 -19.17 14.17
N THR A 281 -23.15 -18.51 15.29
CA THR A 281 -22.52 -17.25 15.70
C THR A 281 -21.04 -17.44 15.97
N TRP A 282 -20.67 -18.53 16.66
CA TRP A 282 -19.28 -18.88 16.90
C TRP A 282 -18.48 -18.99 15.59
N ARG A 283 -18.96 -19.81 14.65
CA ARG A 283 -18.29 -20.04 13.36
C ARG A 283 -18.15 -18.76 12.56
N LYS A 284 -19.20 -17.94 12.51
CA LYS A 284 -19.17 -16.64 11.81
C LYS A 284 -18.11 -15.71 12.40
N VAL A 285 -18.02 -15.62 13.72
CA VAL A 285 -17.01 -14.79 14.39
C VAL A 285 -15.59 -15.33 14.14
N MET A 286 -15.39 -16.65 14.20
CA MET A 286 -14.08 -17.24 13.92
C MET A 286 -13.65 -17.03 12.46
N ALA A 287 -14.57 -17.20 11.50
CA ALA A 287 -14.30 -16.99 10.08
C ALA A 287 -13.79 -15.55 9.81
N VAL A 288 -14.45 -14.55 10.39
CA VAL A 288 -14.09 -13.14 10.19
C VAL A 288 -12.88 -12.71 11.03
N ASN A 289 -12.85 -13.05 12.32
CA ASN A 289 -11.84 -12.51 13.24
C ASN A 289 -10.55 -13.32 13.26
N LEU A 290 -10.54 -14.57 12.79
CA LEU A 290 -9.37 -15.45 12.81
C LEU A 290 -9.03 -15.95 11.41
N ASP A 291 -9.91 -16.70 10.76
CA ASP A 291 -9.57 -17.45 9.54
C ASP A 291 -9.20 -16.50 8.40
N ALA A 292 -9.97 -15.42 8.19
CA ALA A 292 -9.65 -14.36 7.24
C ALA A 292 -8.27 -13.72 7.48
N ASN A 293 -7.87 -13.55 8.74
CA ASN A 293 -6.56 -12.98 9.08
C ASN A 293 -5.42 -13.98 8.85
N LEU A 294 -5.66 -15.29 9.05
CA LEU A 294 -4.72 -16.33 8.66
C LEU A 294 -4.47 -16.33 7.15
N VAL A 295 -5.54 -16.25 6.35
CA VAL A 295 -5.44 -16.14 4.88
C VAL A 295 -4.62 -14.90 4.52
N LEU A 296 -4.96 -13.72 5.04
CA LEU A 296 -4.20 -12.50 4.75
C LEU A 296 -2.73 -12.59 5.13
N LEU A 297 -2.40 -13.18 6.29
CA LEU A 297 -1.01 -13.41 6.69
C LEU A 297 -0.28 -14.31 5.69
N ARG A 298 -0.90 -15.43 5.31
CA ARG A 298 -0.34 -16.40 4.35
C ARG A 298 -0.09 -15.78 2.98
N GLU A 299 -1.08 -15.06 2.45
CA GLU A 299 -1.04 -14.50 1.10
C GLU A 299 -0.18 -13.23 0.99
N CYS A 300 -0.09 -12.43 2.06
CA CYS A 300 0.76 -11.26 2.09
C CYS A 300 2.23 -11.58 2.40
N TYR A 301 2.55 -12.74 2.98
CA TYR A 301 3.93 -13.08 3.37
C TYR A 301 4.95 -12.92 2.22
N PRO A 302 4.72 -13.44 0.99
CA PRO A 302 5.67 -13.25 -0.11
C PRO A 302 5.88 -11.78 -0.46
N LEU A 303 4.82 -10.96 -0.42
CA LEU A 303 4.88 -9.53 -0.72
C LEU A 303 5.64 -8.76 0.37
N LEU A 304 5.37 -9.09 1.64
CA LEU A 304 6.06 -8.54 2.80
C LEU A 304 7.55 -8.88 2.78
N ASN A 305 7.93 -10.04 2.24
CA ASN A 305 9.31 -10.44 2.06
C ASN A 305 10.04 -9.65 0.95
N CYS A 306 9.31 -9.27 -0.11
CA CYS A 306 9.81 -8.38 -1.17
C CYS A 306 9.80 -6.88 -0.79
N ALA A 307 9.27 -6.52 0.38
CA ALA A 307 9.19 -5.12 0.82
C ALA A 307 10.59 -4.47 0.88
N PRO A 308 10.82 -3.31 0.21
CA PRO A 308 12.13 -2.64 0.23
C PRO A 308 12.62 -2.29 1.65
N GLY A 309 11.69 -1.94 2.54
CA GLY A 309 11.94 -1.61 3.95
C GLY A 309 11.73 -2.75 4.94
N LYS A 310 11.64 -4.00 4.46
CA LYS A 310 11.16 -5.19 5.19
C LYS A 310 9.69 -5.12 5.62
N GLY A 311 9.06 -6.29 5.67
CA GLY A 311 7.65 -6.43 5.99
C GLY A 311 7.31 -6.03 7.43
N ARG A 312 6.18 -5.36 7.62
CA ARG A 312 5.70 -4.93 8.94
C ARG A 312 4.22 -5.18 9.08
N VAL A 313 3.80 -5.77 10.18
CA VAL A 313 2.41 -6.13 10.41
C VAL A 313 1.94 -5.61 11.77
N VAL A 314 0.74 -5.02 11.79
CA VAL A 314 0.07 -4.58 13.01
C VAL A 314 -1.29 -5.26 13.10
N VAL A 315 -1.50 -5.95 14.20
CA VAL A 315 -2.75 -6.64 14.51
C VAL A 315 -3.57 -5.79 15.48
N ILE A 316 -4.80 -5.43 15.10
CA ILE A 316 -5.74 -4.80 16.02
C ILE A 316 -6.47 -5.89 16.80
N GLY A 317 -5.93 -6.19 17.97
CA GLY A 317 -6.51 -7.10 18.96
C GLY A 317 -7.65 -6.43 19.74
N SER A 318 -7.73 -6.72 21.03
CA SER A 318 -8.75 -6.13 21.91
C SER A 318 -8.32 -6.24 23.36
N LYS A 319 -8.79 -5.32 24.21
CA LYS A 319 -8.76 -5.46 25.67
C LYS A 319 -9.36 -6.79 26.18
N ASN A 320 -10.23 -7.45 25.41
CA ASN A 320 -10.75 -8.77 25.77
C ASN A 320 -9.68 -9.89 25.77
N VAL A 321 -8.49 -9.64 25.20
CA VAL A 321 -7.38 -10.59 25.27
C VAL A 321 -6.83 -10.68 26.71
N PRO A 322 -6.35 -9.58 27.33
CA PRO A 322 -5.91 -9.62 28.73
C PRO A 322 -7.08 -9.64 29.73
N ALA A 323 -8.23 -9.03 29.41
CA ALA A 323 -9.32 -8.83 30.36
C ALA A 323 -10.71 -9.02 29.71
N PRO A 324 -11.14 -10.28 29.48
CA PRO A 324 -12.42 -10.59 28.85
C PRO A 324 -13.64 -10.25 29.73
N GLY A 325 -14.80 -10.08 29.11
CA GLY A 325 -16.09 -9.84 29.79
C GLY A 325 -17.13 -10.93 29.54
N PRO A 326 -18.11 -11.11 30.45
CA PRO A 326 -19.28 -11.93 30.19
C PRO A 326 -19.99 -11.49 28.91
N GLY A 327 -20.53 -12.45 28.14
CA GLY A 327 -21.24 -12.16 26.90
C GLY A 327 -20.36 -12.09 25.64
N ALA A 328 -19.03 -12.11 25.78
CA ALA A 328 -18.10 -11.92 24.69
C ALA A 328 -17.30 -13.18 24.31
N GLY A 329 -17.85 -14.39 24.53
CA GLY A 329 -17.13 -15.66 24.39
C GLY A 329 -16.46 -15.85 23.03
N ALA A 330 -17.23 -15.84 21.93
CA ALA A 330 -16.69 -15.99 20.58
C ALA A 330 -15.68 -14.89 20.20
N TYR A 331 -16.01 -13.63 20.55
CA TYR A 331 -15.15 -12.49 20.24
C TYR A 331 -13.81 -12.56 20.98
N SER A 332 -13.84 -12.83 22.28
CA SER A 332 -12.65 -12.93 23.12
C SER A 332 -11.77 -14.10 22.69
N ALA A 333 -12.38 -15.26 22.42
CA ALA A 333 -11.65 -16.43 21.92
C ALA A 333 -10.98 -16.14 20.57
N SER A 334 -11.70 -15.55 19.61
CA SER A 334 -11.12 -15.22 18.29
C SER A 334 -9.98 -14.20 18.38
N LYS A 335 -10.11 -13.15 19.19
CA LYS A 335 -9.04 -12.16 19.38
C LYS A 335 -7.83 -12.70 20.15
N ALA A 336 -8.04 -13.63 21.10
CA ALA A 336 -6.95 -14.33 21.78
C ALA A 336 -6.22 -15.27 20.79
N ALA A 337 -6.97 -16.02 19.98
CA ALA A 337 -6.41 -16.90 18.96
C ALA A 337 -5.61 -16.11 17.91
N LEU A 338 -6.13 -14.99 17.42
CA LEU A 338 -5.41 -14.12 16.48
C LEU A 338 -4.12 -13.55 17.09
N THR A 339 -4.17 -13.12 18.35
CA THR A 339 -2.97 -12.65 19.08
C THR A 339 -1.93 -13.76 19.21
N GLN A 340 -2.35 -15.01 19.45
CA GLN A 340 -1.43 -16.14 19.51
C GLN A 340 -0.87 -16.52 18.13
N LEU A 341 -1.70 -16.50 17.09
CA LEU A 341 -1.26 -16.70 15.71
C LEU A 341 -0.21 -15.66 15.30
N MET A 342 -0.44 -14.39 15.66
CA MET A 342 0.52 -13.31 15.45
C MET A 342 1.89 -13.62 16.07
N ARG A 343 1.91 -14.13 17.31
CA ARG A 343 3.17 -14.47 18.00
C ARG A 343 3.91 -15.61 17.30
N VAL A 344 3.17 -16.60 16.78
CA VAL A 344 3.76 -17.69 15.99
C VAL A 344 4.36 -17.13 14.69
N ALA A 345 3.61 -16.32 13.94
CA ALA A 345 4.11 -15.69 12.72
C ALA A 345 5.34 -14.80 12.97
N ALA A 346 5.41 -14.09 14.10
CA ALA A 346 6.58 -13.30 14.47
C ALA A 346 7.83 -14.17 14.73
N LEU A 347 7.66 -15.38 15.30
CA LEU A 347 8.76 -16.34 15.47
C LEU A 347 9.23 -16.91 14.13
N GLU A 348 8.30 -17.21 13.24
CA GLU A 348 8.58 -17.80 11.93
C GLU A 348 9.25 -16.81 10.97
N TRP A 349 8.77 -15.56 10.93
CA TRP A 349 9.17 -14.57 9.93
C TRP A 349 10.28 -13.61 10.42
N GLY A 350 10.67 -13.72 11.70
CA GLY A 350 11.76 -12.90 12.26
C GLY A 350 13.08 -13.10 11.51
N LYS A 351 13.35 -14.31 11.01
CA LYS A 351 14.54 -14.62 10.19
C LYS A 351 14.57 -13.86 8.86
N ASP A 352 13.41 -13.48 8.34
CA ASP A 352 13.24 -12.75 7.08
C ASP A 352 13.26 -11.22 7.31
N GLY A 353 13.33 -10.80 8.58
CA GLY A 353 13.30 -9.40 9.02
C GLY A 353 11.89 -8.82 9.11
N ILE A 354 10.85 -9.65 9.02
CA ILE A 354 9.46 -9.20 9.11
C ILE A 354 9.06 -9.05 10.57
N ARG A 355 8.50 -7.88 10.92
CA ARG A 355 8.05 -7.58 12.30
C ARG A 355 6.55 -7.63 12.39
N ILE A 356 6.02 -8.17 13.48
CA ILE A 356 4.58 -8.21 13.73
C ILE A 356 4.31 -7.79 15.17
N ASN A 357 3.46 -6.80 15.38
CA ASN A 357 3.06 -6.32 16.71
C ASN A 357 1.54 -6.23 16.82
N ALA A 358 1.01 -6.11 18.03
CA ALA A 358 -0.42 -5.94 18.27
C ALA A 358 -0.74 -4.74 19.15
N LEU A 359 -1.90 -4.15 18.86
CA LEU A 359 -2.58 -3.19 19.71
C LEU A 359 -3.79 -3.84 20.35
N HIS A 360 -4.09 -3.46 21.60
CA HIS A 360 -5.27 -3.90 22.32
C HIS A 360 -6.13 -2.70 22.73
N PRO A 361 -6.95 -2.17 21.80
CA PRO A 361 -7.85 -1.07 22.12
C PRO A 361 -8.96 -1.49 23.10
N ASN A 362 -9.41 -0.54 23.89
CA ASN A 362 -10.64 -0.63 24.68
C ASN A 362 -11.48 0.61 24.42
N ALA A 363 -12.82 0.46 24.46
CA ALA A 363 -13.71 1.61 24.59
C ALA A 363 -13.46 2.72 23.55
N VAL A 364 -13.34 2.32 22.27
CA VAL A 364 -13.14 3.26 21.14
C VAL A 364 -14.50 3.67 20.58
N PHE A 365 -14.98 4.84 20.98
CA PHE A 365 -16.40 5.22 20.84
C PHE A 365 -16.76 5.91 19.52
N ASP A 366 -15.79 6.39 18.76
CA ASP A 366 -15.99 7.01 17.44
C ASP A 366 -16.08 5.97 16.29
N THR A 367 -16.59 4.78 16.60
CA THR A 367 -16.78 3.68 15.63
C THR A 367 -18.26 3.38 15.43
N GLY A 368 -18.63 2.85 14.27
CA GLY A 368 -20.04 2.58 13.93
C GLY A 368 -20.75 1.53 14.80
N ILE A 369 -20.06 0.95 15.78
CA ILE A 369 -20.63 0.03 16.78
C ILE A 369 -21.35 0.80 17.90
N TRP A 370 -20.98 2.05 18.16
CA TRP A 370 -21.49 2.86 19.26
C TRP A 370 -22.48 3.90 18.76
N THR A 371 -23.76 3.55 18.75
CA THR A 371 -24.84 4.55 18.59
C THR A 371 -25.12 5.23 19.93
N ASP A 372 -25.79 6.38 19.89
CA ASP A 372 -26.18 7.11 21.10
C ASP A 372 -27.05 6.22 22.00
N GLU A 373 -27.96 5.42 21.43
CA GLU A 373 -28.80 4.49 22.19
C GLU A 373 -27.98 3.38 22.87
N VAL A 374 -26.96 2.84 22.18
CA VAL A 374 -26.07 1.82 22.75
C VAL A 374 -25.24 2.41 23.89
N LEU A 375 -24.71 3.63 23.71
CA LEU A 375 -23.94 4.33 24.74
C LEU A 375 -24.79 4.62 25.97
N GLU A 376 -26.00 5.12 25.81
CA GLU A 376 -26.93 5.39 26.91
C GLU A 376 -27.30 4.10 27.65
N ALA A 377 -27.63 3.03 26.93
CA ALA A 377 -27.98 1.75 27.53
C ALA A 377 -26.82 1.16 28.34
N ARG A 378 -25.60 1.22 27.81
CA ARG A 378 -24.39 0.74 28.50
C ARG A 378 -24.03 1.61 29.70
N ALA A 379 -24.04 2.93 29.55
CA ALA A 379 -23.78 3.84 30.66
C ALA A 379 -24.75 3.63 31.82
N LYS A 380 -26.06 3.51 31.50
CA LYS A 380 -27.11 3.20 32.49
C LYS A 380 -26.90 1.87 33.19
N HIS A 381 -26.48 0.83 32.48
CA HIS A 381 -26.18 -0.48 33.07
C HIS A 381 -25.09 -0.39 34.16
N TYR A 382 -24.11 0.50 33.98
CA TYR A 382 -23.05 0.75 34.97
C TYR A 382 -23.38 1.86 35.98
N GLY A 383 -24.58 2.46 35.92
CA GLY A 383 -24.97 3.57 36.79
C GLY A 383 -24.17 4.87 36.52
N LEU A 384 -23.67 5.04 35.30
CA LEU A 384 -22.86 6.17 34.87
C LEU A 384 -23.61 7.06 33.88
N SER A 385 -23.19 8.33 33.77
CA SER A 385 -23.51 9.13 32.58
C SER A 385 -22.70 8.63 31.37
N VAL A 386 -23.14 8.97 30.15
CA VAL A 386 -22.39 8.62 28.93
C VAL A 386 -20.96 9.16 28.98
N GLN A 387 -20.77 10.39 29.46
CA GLN A 387 -19.42 10.96 29.56
C GLN A 387 -18.56 10.21 30.59
N GLN A 388 -19.12 9.88 31.75
CA GLN A 388 -18.41 9.08 32.77
C GLN A 388 -18.07 7.68 32.24
N TYR A 389 -18.97 7.07 31.47
CA TYR A 389 -18.72 5.78 30.82
C TYR A 389 -17.59 5.87 29.79
N LYS A 390 -17.57 6.94 28.98
CA LYS A 390 -16.54 7.17 27.96
C LYS A 390 -15.14 7.37 28.54
N THR A 391 -15.06 7.94 29.74
CA THR A 391 -13.80 8.19 30.45
C THR A 391 -13.57 7.22 31.61
N ASN A 392 -14.23 6.05 31.62
CA ASN A 392 -14.11 5.07 32.70
C ASN A 392 -12.81 4.25 32.57
N ASN A 393 -11.69 4.93 32.75
CA ASN A 393 -10.33 4.38 32.77
C ASN A 393 -9.47 5.20 33.74
N LEU A 394 -8.28 4.69 34.09
CA LEU A 394 -7.42 5.28 35.11
C LEU A 394 -6.98 6.72 34.79
N LEU A 395 -6.82 7.05 33.50
CA LEU A 395 -6.44 8.39 33.06
C LEU A 395 -7.62 9.36 32.95
N GLY A 396 -8.87 8.86 33.01
CA GLY A 396 -10.06 9.71 32.84
C GLY A 396 -10.20 10.31 31.44
N VAL A 397 -9.69 9.64 30.40
CA VAL A 397 -9.67 10.17 29.01
C VAL A 397 -10.56 9.37 28.08
N GLU A 398 -11.06 9.99 27.02
CA GLU A 398 -11.74 9.26 25.94
C GLU A 398 -10.69 8.65 24.99
N VAL A 399 -10.90 7.39 24.61
CA VAL A 399 -10.07 6.69 23.62
C VAL A 399 -10.76 6.76 22.25
N LEU A 400 -10.04 7.26 21.26
CA LEU A 400 -10.52 7.53 19.91
C LEU A 400 -9.77 6.70 18.87
N SER A 401 -10.43 6.45 17.74
CA SER A 401 -9.89 5.68 16.61
C SER A 401 -8.56 6.26 16.11
N ARG A 402 -8.42 7.59 16.13
CA ARG A 402 -7.19 8.29 15.76
C ARG A 402 -5.99 7.89 16.62
N GLN A 403 -6.15 7.72 17.93
CA GLN A 403 -5.03 7.36 18.80
C GLN A 403 -4.53 5.94 18.52
N VAL A 404 -5.46 5.01 18.25
CA VAL A 404 -5.11 3.65 17.82
C VAL A 404 -4.38 3.68 16.48
N ALA A 405 -4.87 4.48 15.52
CA ALA A 405 -4.31 4.60 14.19
C ALA A 405 -2.90 5.21 14.16
N GLU A 406 -2.65 6.26 14.95
CA GLU A 406 -1.33 6.87 15.06
C GLU A 406 -0.32 5.85 15.61
N LEU A 407 -0.68 5.12 16.66
CA LEU A 407 0.22 4.11 17.22
C LEU A 407 0.41 2.91 16.27
N ALA A 408 -0.63 2.50 15.54
CA ALA A 408 -0.52 1.46 14.51
C ALA A 408 0.48 1.90 13.42
N SER A 409 0.41 3.16 13.01
CA SER A 409 1.35 3.73 12.05
C SER A 409 2.77 3.81 12.61
N GLU A 410 2.94 4.20 13.89
CA GLU A 410 4.26 4.21 14.55
C GLU A 410 4.87 2.81 14.69
N MET A 411 4.07 1.76 14.90
CA MET A 411 4.56 0.38 14.97
C MET A 411 5.21 -0.10 13.66
N CYS A 412 4.79 0.47 12.53
CA CYS A 412 5.42 0.28 11.23
C CYS A 412 6.63 1.21 11.00
N GLY A 413 6.84 2.19 11.87
CA GLY A 413 7.93 3.14 11.82
C GLY A 413 9.27 2.61 12.36
N PRO A 414 10.34 3.43 12.25
CA PRO A 414 11.68 3.09 12.72
C PRO A 414 11.78 2.98 14.25
N LEU A 415 10.87 3.59 15.01
CA LEU A 415 10.84 3.47 16.48
C LEU A 415 10.61 2.03 16.96
N PHE A 416 10.03 1.18 16.12
CA PHE A 416 9.80 -0.23 16.40
C PHE A 416 10.76 -1.16 15.65
N ALA A 417 11.85 -0.64 15.06
CA ALA A 417 12.79 -1.43 14.25
C ALA A 417 13.37 -2.65 15.00
N SER A 418 13.51 -2.56 16.33
CA SER A 418 14.00 -3.66 17.18
C SER A 418 12.88 -4.35 17.98
N THR A 419 11.62 -4.20 17.57
CA THR A 419 10.44 -4.67 18.31
C THR A 419 9.55 -5.53 17.42
N THR A 420 9.36 -6.79 17.81
CA THR A 420 8.41 -7.74 17.23
C THR A 420 7.74 -8.55 18.35
N ALA A 421 6.56 -9.10 18.07
CA ALA A 421 5.66 -9.77 19.01
C ALA A 421 5.21 -8.91 20.21
N ALA A 422 5.39 -7.57 20.16
CA ALA A 422 4.95 -6.69 21.23
C ALA A 422 3.41 -6.54 21.22
N GLN A 423 2.85 -6.40 22.42
CA GLN A 423 1.42 -6.22 22.65
C GLN A 423 1.26 -4.97 23.50
N LEU A 424 0.56 -3.96 22.98
CA LEU A 424 0.39 -2.67 23.65
C LEU A 424 -1.10 -2.33 23.84
N PRO A 425 -1.55 -2.06 25.08
CA PRO A 425 -2.90 -1.55 25.31
C PRO A 425 -3.05 -0.11 24.82
N VAL A 426 -4.25 0.20 24.30
CA VAL A 426 -4.68 1.57 23.98
C VAL A 426 -6.06 1.77 24.60
N ASP A 427 -6.08 2.02 25.91
CA ASP A 427 -7.30 1.88 26.73
C ASP A 427 -7.46 2.92 27.85
N GLY A 428 -6.56 3.90 27.94
CA GLY A 428 -6.54 4.90 29.02
C GLY A 428 -6.16 4.33 30.39
N GLY A 429 -5.60 3.12 30.43
CA GLY A 429 -5.35 2.36 31.65
C GLY A 429 -6.62 1.65 32.12
N ASN A 430 -6.90 0.47 31.58
CA ASN A 430 -7.98 -0.36 32.12
C ASN A 430 -7.52 -1.06 33.40
N ASP A 431 -8.27 -0.88 34.48
CA ASP A 431 -8.04 -1.46 35.81
C ASP A 431 -7.91 -2.99 35.85
N ARG A 432 -8.49 -3.70 34.87
CA ARG A 432 -8.39 -5.16 34.74
C ARG A 432 -7.19 -5.61 33.90
N VAL A 433 -6.45 -4.70 33.29
CA VAL A 433 -5.30 -4.96 32.41
C VAL A 433 -3.97 -4.55 33.06
N VAL A 434 -3.97 -3.45 33.83
CA VAL A 434 -2.75 -2.90 34.48
C VAL A 434 -2.15 -3.77 35.57
#